data_AF-A0A9D9NP59-F1
#
_entry.id   AF-A0A9D9NP59-F1
#
_cell.length_a   1.000
_cell.length_b   1.000
_cell.length_c   1.000
_cell.angle_alpha   90.00
_cell.angle_beta   90.00
_cell.angle_gamma   90.00
#
_symmetry.space_group_name_H-M   'P 1'
#
loop_
_entity.id
_entity.type
_entity.pdbx_description
1 polymer ?
#
loop_
_entity_poly.entity_id
_entity_poly.type
_entity_poly.pdbx_seq_one_letter_code
_entity_poly.pdbx_strand_id
1 'polypeptide(L)'
;MSGAARIWSVVRRVLALPFILLIKFYQLCISPLKPPTCRFTPTCSQYALEAFRKYGPFKGFWLSLKRILRCNPWGGSGYDPVP
;
A
#
# COMPACT_ATOMS: atom_id res chain seq x y z
N MET A 1 32.06 -2.43 10.76
CA MET A 1 31.01 -2.22 9.73
C MET A 1 29.72 -2.82 10.27
N SER A 2 28.69 -1.99 10.42
CA SER A 2 27.71 -1.98 11.51
C SER A 2 26.53 -2.96 11.33
N GLY A 3 26.44 -3.96 12.21
CA GLY A 3 25.29 -4.88 12.32
C GLY A 3 23.94 -4.19 12.55
N ALA A 4 23.94 -2.93 13.01
CA ALA A 4 22.75 -2.09 13.16
C ALA A 4 21.97 -1.87 11.84
N ALA A 5 22.66 -1.76 10.70
CA ALA A 5 22.00 -1.53 9.40
C ALA A 5 21.20 -2.75 8.91
N ARG A 6 21.65 -3.96 9.26
CA ARG A 6 21.01 -5.23 8.87
C ARG A 6 19.79 -5.53 9.74
N ILE A 7 19.86 -5.22 11.03
CA ILE A 7 18.72 -5.34 11.95
C ILE A 7 17.61 -4.35 11.55
N TRP A 8 17.97 -3.11 11.22
CA TRP A 8 16.99 -2.08 10.82
C TRP A 8 16.22 -2.48 9.54
N SER A 9 16.90 -3.11 8.58
CA SER A 9 16.27 -3.54 7.33
C SER A 9 15.37 -4.77 7.51
N VAL A 10 15.71 -5.69 8.42
CA VAL A 10 14.84 -6.83 8.79
C VAL A 10 13.63 -6.36 9.58
N VAL A 11 13.82 -5.52 10.60
CA VAL A 11 12.73 -4.95 11.40
C VAL A 11 11.75 -4.18 10.52
N ARG A 12 12.24 -3.37 9.56
CA ARG A 12 11.38 -2.71 8.57
C ARG A 12 10.55 -3.69 7.75
N ARG A 13 11.10 -4.83 7.31
CA ARG A 13 10.31 -5.82 6.55
C ARG A 13 9.26 -6.50 7.42
N VAL A 14 9.62 -6.88 8.65
CA VAL A 14 8.69 -7.52 9.59
C VAL A 14 7.55 -6.57 9.97
N LEU A 15 7.84 -5.29 10.18
CA LEU A 15 6.83 -4.27 10.45
C LEU A 15 5.85 -4.04 9.28
N ALA A 16 6.22 -4.35 8.04
CA ALA A 16 5.30 -4.26 6.90
C ALA A 16 4.33 -5.46 6.80
N LEU A 17 4.68 -6.62 7.36
CA LEU A 17 3.84 -7.81 7.31
C LEU A 17 2.43 -7.62 7.89
N PRO A 18 2.24 -7.04 9.10
CA PRO A 18 0.90 -6.82 9.63
C PRO A 18 0.07 -5.88 8.76
N PHE A 19 0.69 -4.84 8.17
CA PHE A 19 0.00 -3.93 7.24
C PHE A 19 -0.46 -4.64 5.97
N ILE A 20 0.40 -5.46 5.36
CA ILE A 20 0.06 -6.26 4.19
C ILE A 20 -1.07 -7.24 4.51
N LEU A 21 -1.02 -7.86 5.68
CA LEU A 21 -2.06 -8.78 6.16
C LEU A 21 -3.40 -8.04 6.33
N LEU A 22 -3.38 -6.85 6.94
CA LEU A 22 -4.57 -6.02 7.13
C LEU A 22 -5.19 -5.61 5.79
N ILE A 23 -4.36 -5.22 4.82
CA ILE A 23 -4.81 -4.85 3.46
C ILE A 23 -5.43 -6.06 2.76
N LYS A 24 -4.82 -7.24 2.87
CA LYS A 24 -5.40 -8.48 2.32
C LYS A 24 -6.70 -8.86 3.00
N PHE A 25 -6.77 -8.75 4.32
CA PHE A 25 -7.99 -9.00 5.07
C PHE A 25 -9.10 -8.02 4.64
N TYR A 26 -8.77 -6.74 4.47
CA TYR A 26 -9.70 -5.75 3.93
C TYR A 26 -10.15 -6.08 2.50
N GLN A 27 -9.22 -6.53 1.63
CA GLN A 27 -9.54 -6.97 0.27
C GLN A 27 -10.49 -8.17 0.26
N LEU A 28 -10.29 -9.15 1.13
CA LEU A 28 -11.09 -10.38 1.16
C LEU A 28 -12.45 -10.17 1.84
N CYS A 29 -12.48 -9.47 2.97
CA CYS A 29 -13.70 -9.31 3.77
C CYS A 29 -14.56 -8.15 3.29
N ILE A 30 -13.96 -7.03 2.86
CA ILE A 30 -14.73 -5.82 2.54
C ILE A 30 -14.72 -5.43 1.07
N SER A 31 -13.68 -5.75 0.28
CA SER A 31 -13.74 -5.47 -1.18
C SER A 31 -14.91 -6.14 -1.92
N PRO A 32 -15.35 -7.39 -1.63
CA PRO A 32 -16.49 -7.98 -2.34
C PRO A 32 -17.83 -7.32 -1.98
N LEU A 33 -17.89 -6.60 -0.86
CA LEU A 33 -19.09 -5.90 -0.39
C LEU A 33 -19.19 -4.47 -0.92
N LYS A 34 -18.19 -3.98 -1.67
CA LYS A 34 -18.12 -2.59 -2.15
C LYS A 34 -18.04 -2.56 -3.67
N PRO A 35 -18.79 -1.67 -4.34
CA PRO A 35 -18.55 -1.39 -5.75
C PRO A 35 -17.13 -0.83 -5.95
N PRO A 36 -16.53 -0.99 -7.15
CA PRO A 36 -15.20 -0.47 -7.43
C PRO A 36 -15.19 1.05 -7.36
N THR A 37 -14.85 1.60 -6.19
CA THR A 37 -14.75 3.05 -5.95
C THR A 37 -13.41 3.63 -6.39
N CYS A 38 -12.43 2.76 -6.67
CA CYS A 38 -11.10 3.19 -7.09
C CYS A 38 -11.16 3.79 -8.50
N ARG A 39 -10.88 5.09 -8.60
CA ARG A 39 -10.78 5.82 -9.87
C ARG A 39 -9.47 5.60 -10.62
N PHE A 40 -8.51 4.98 -9.94
CA PHE A 40 -7.19 4.71 -10.47
C PHE A 40 -6.97 3.22 -10.68
N THR A 41 -6.19 2.88 -11.71
CA THR A 41 -5.71 1.53 -12.00
C THR A 41 -4.20 1.46 -11.79
N PRO A 42 -3.68 0.45 -11.08
CA PRO A 42 -4.40 -0.55 -10.27
C PRO A 42 -5.11 0.07 -9.05
N THR A 43 -6.04 -0.68 -8.44
CA THR A 43 -6.84 -0.20 -7.29
C THR A 43 -5.97 0.26 -6.12
N CYS A 44 -6.48 1.16 -5.26
CA CYS A 44 -5.70 1.69 -4.13
C CYS A 44 -5.15 0.60 -3.20
N SER A 45 -5.87 -0.51 -3.02
CA SER A 45 -5.43 -1.62 -2.19
C SER A 45 -4.33 -2.45 -2.88
N GLN A 46 -4.42 -2.66 -4.20
CA GLN A 46 -3.33 -3.29 -4.99
C GLN A 46 -2.08 -2.42 -5.01
N TYR A 47 -2.24 -1.12 -5.28
CA TYR A 47 -1.17 -0.14 -5.21
C TYR A 47 -0.50 -0.15 -3.84
N ALA A 48 -1.28 -0.20 -2.76
CA ALA A 48 -0.72 -0.27 -1.42
C ALA A 48 0.11 -1.54 -1.24
N LEU A 49 -0.41 -2.69 -1.65
CA LEU A 49 0.26 -3.98 -1.52
C LEU A 49 1.60 -4.01 -2.29
N GLU A 50 1.64 -3.47 -3.50
CA GLU A 50 2.90 -3.28 -4.25
C GLU A 50 3.84 -2.29 -3.57
N ALA A 51 3.34 -1.16 -3.09
CA ALA A 51 4.16 -0.13 -2.44
C ALA A 51 4.82 -0.67 -1.16
N PHE A 52 4.08 -1.44 -0.35
CA PHE A 52 4.62 -2.12 0.83
C PHE A 52 5.67 -3.18 0.46
N ARG A 53 5.45 -3.93 -0.62
CA ARG A 53 6.42 -4.94 -1.11
C ARG A 53 7.71 -4.32 -1.64
N LYS A 54 7.61 -3.22 -2.39
CA LYS A 54 8.75 -2.58 -3.08
C LYS A 54 9.55 -1.65 -2.18
N TYR A 55 8.87 -0.88 -1.33
CA TYR A 55 9.49 0.19 -0.52
C TYR A 55 9.49 -0.06 0.99
N GLY A 56 8.80 -1.08 1.48
CA GLY A 56 8.66 -1.36 2.92
C GLY A 56 7.57 -0.52 3.61
N PRO A 57 7.49 -0.54 4.96
CA PRO A 57 6.33 -0.02 5.68
C PRO A 57 6.21 1.50 5.61
N PHE A 58 7.29 2.25 5.83
CA PHE A 58 7.22 3.72 5.88
C PHE A 58 6.91 4.33 4.52
N LYS A 59 7.73 4.02 3.51
CA LYS A 59 7.58 4.59 2.16
C LYS A 59 6.40 3.96 1.41
N GLY A 60 6.12 2.68 1.65
CA GLY A 60 4.90 2.03 1.17
C GLY A 60 3.63 2.65 1.73
N PHE A 61 3.57 2.90 3.05
CA PHE A 61 2.44 3.57 3.69
C PHE A 61 2.25 4.99 3.16
N TRP A 62 3.33 5.77 3.04
CA TRP A 62 3.26 7.14 2.51
C TRP A 62 2.68 7.20 1.09
N LEU A 63 3.17 6.34 0.19
CA LEU A 63 2.67 6.27 -1.19
C LEU A 63 1.20 5.83 -1.22
N SER A 64 0.84 4.82 -0.42
CA SER A 64 -0.52 4.30 -0.30
C SER A 64 -1.50 5.37 0.19
N LEU A 65 -1.14 6.10 1.26
CA LEU A 65 -1.97 7.13 1.85
C LEU A 65 -2.15 8.29 0.86
N LYS A 66 -1.08 8.74 0.21
CA LYS A 66 -1.15 9.76 -0.84
C LYS A 66 -2.05 9.32 -2.01
N ARG A 67 -2.10 8.02 -2.32
CA ARG A 67 -2.98 7.46 -3.35
C ARG A 67 -4.45 7.49 -2.92
N ILE A 68 -4.74 7.06 -1.69
CA ILE A 68 -6.09 7.07 -1.12
C ILE A 68 -6.64 8.50 -1.06
N LEU A 69 -5.82 9.45 -0.60
CA LEU A 69 -6.20 10.87 -0.55
C LEU A 69 -6.50 11.45 -1.93
N ARG A 70 -5.77 11.02 -2.98
CA ARG A 70 -6.05 11.40 -4.38
C ARG A 70 -7.24 10.67 -4.98
N CYS A 71 -7.63 9.52 -4.44
CA CYS A 71 -8.74 8.71 -4.92
C CYS A 71 -10.08 9.22 -4.39
N ASN A 72 -10.38 10.48 -4.66
CA ASN A 72 -11.62 11.15 -4.30
C ASN A 72 -12.26 11.78 -5.56
N PRO A 73 -13.55 12.19 -5.52
CA PRO A 73 -14.23 12.68 -6.70
C PRO A 73 -13.65 13.96 -7.33
N TRP A 74 -12.93 14.76 -6.54
CA TRP A 74 -12.19 15.95 -6.98
C TRP A 74 -10.72 15.66 -7.30
N GLY A 75 -10.29 14.43 -7.15
CA GLY A 75 -8.96 13.96 -7.50
C GLY A 75 -8.89 13.49 -8.95
N GLY A 76 -7.76 12.87 -9.29
CA GLY A 76 -7.54 12.33 -10.62
C GLY A 76 -8.21 10.97 -10.85
N SER A 77 -8.05 10.48 -12.07
CA SER A 77 -8.36 9.11 -12.47
C SER A 77 -7.34 8.62 -13.50
N GLY A 78 -7.27 7.32 -13.73
CA GLY A 78 -6.39 6.72 -14.76
C GLY A 78 -5.30 5.80 -14.21
N TYR A 79 -4.30 5.52 -15.05
CA TYR A 79 -3.25 4.56 -14.75
C TYR A 79 -2.09 5.23 -14.00
N ASP A 80 -1.82 4.81 -12.76
CA ASP A 80 -0.63 5.25 -11.99
C ASP A 80 -0.12 4.05 -11.16
N PRO A 81 0.82 3.27 -11.71
CA PRO A 81 1.42 2.14 -11.03
C PRO A 81 2.44 2.61 -10.00
N VAL A 82 2.83 1.71 -9.10
CA VAL A 82 3.88 2.01 -8.12
C VAL A 82 5.22 2.24 -8.85
N PRO A 83 5.89 3.39 -8.65
CA PRO A 83 7.17 3.69 -9.29
C PRO A 83 8.24 2.68 -8.89
#